data_AF-A0A7C1ZJM6-F1
#
_entry.id   AF-A0A7C1ZJM6-F1
#
_cell.length_a   1.000
_cell.length_b   1.000
_cell.length_c   1.000
_cell.angle_alpha   90.00
_cell.angle_beta   90.00
_cell.angle_gamma   90.00
#
_symmetry.space_group_name_H-M   'P 1'
#
loop_
_entity.id
_entity.type
_entity.pdbx_description
1 polymer ?
#
loop_
_entity_poly.entity_id
_entity_poly.type
_entity_poly.pdbx_seq_one_letter_code
_entity_poly.pdbx_strand_id
1 'polypeptide(L)'
;MGGSNYERELKGILQGDKSTLLSVTKSCSPVEREKYMMILEKPFVVVRAAGSYGVDLVAVRGDVSFLAEIKSSNSDTLHFSSIGGKLQKQAMVMKRECERTKTLPIYAFRLKNYRGDAWRVFTLEMDGLEGRLRVLHERLPKLELSKGNNLIMRWKDGMPLSEFINYLSR
;
A
#
# COMPACT_ATOMS: atom_id res chain seq x y z
N MET A 1 -15.66 7.37 10.29
CA MET A 1 -15.77 5.94 10.69
C MET A 1 -15.41 4.95 9.56
N GLY A 2 -14.72 5.34 8.48
CA GLY A 2 -14.52 4.47 7.30
C GLY A 2 -13.13 3.86 7.09
N GLY A 3 -12.15 4.07 7.98
CA GLY A 3 -10.78 3.56 7.83
C GLY A 3 -10.64 2.07 8.16
N SER A 4 -11.34 1.60 9.21
CA SER A 4 -11.11 0.26 9.76
C SER A 4 -11.50 -0.90 8.85
N ASN A 5 -12.41 -0.68 7.90
CA ASN A 5 -12.84 -1.75 6.99
C ASN A 5 -11.79 -2.04 5.92
N TYR A 6 -11.15 -1.01 5.36
CA TYR A 6 -10.12 -1.19 4.33
C TYR A 6 -8.79 -1.65 4.92
N GLU A 7 -8.50 -1.29 6.19
CA GLU A 7 -7.42 -1.91 6.95
C GLU A 7 -7.60 -3.42 7.09
N ARG A 8 -8.81 -3.87 7.44
CA ARG A 8 -9.14 -5.30 7.55
C ARG A 8 -9.09 -6.00 6.19
N GLU A 9 -9.60 -5.36 5.14
CA GLU A 9 -9.54 -5.87 3.77
C GLU A 9 -8.09 -6.09 3.32
N LEU A 10 -7.23 -5.06 3.41
CA LEU A 10 -5.83 -5.19 3.00
C LEU A 10 -5.07 -6.20 3.88
N LYS A 11 -5.31 -6.20 5.19
CA LYS A 11 -4.76 -7.22 6.10
C LYS A 11 -5.15 -8.63 5.64
N GLY A 12 -6.43 -8.89 5.40
CA GLY A 12 -6.91 -10.20 4.95
C GLY A 12 -6.30 -10.62 3.62
N ILE A 13 -6.17 -9.69 2.66
CA ILE A 13 -5.49 -9.95 1.38
C ILE A 13 -4.03 -10.38 1.62
N LEU A 14 -3.25 -9.57 2.34
CA LEU A 14 -1.82 -9.82 2.56
C LEU A 14 -1.56 -11.10 3.37
N GLN A 15 -2.47 -11.48 4.28
CA GLN A 15 -2.40 -12.74 5.04
C GLN A 15 -2.86 -13.96 4.23
N GLY A 16 -3.37 -13.78 3.02
CA GLY A 16 -3.93 -14.88 2.23
C GLY A 16 -5.23 -15.44 2.77
N ASP A 17 -6.07 -14.61 3.40
CA ASP A 17 -7.40 -15.05 3.82
C ASP A 17 -8.29 -15.31 2.59
N LYS A 18 -8.62 -16.58 2.36
CA LYS A 18 -9.40 -17.01 1.18
C LYS A 18 -10.75 -16.31 1.09
N SER A 19 -11.43 -16.08 2.22
CA SER A 19 -12.75 -15.44 2.21
C SER A 19 -12.67 -13.98 1.75
N THR A 20 -11.66 -13.25 2.23
CA THR A 20 -11.36 -11.88 1.83
C THR A 20 -10.97 -11.81 0.36
N LEU A 21 -10.11 -12.72 -0.10
CA LEU A 21 -9.68 -12.79 -1.50
C LEU A 21 -10.85 -13.03 -2.45
N LEU A 22 -11.73 -13.98 -2.13
CA LEU A 22 -12.93 -14.25 -2.94
C LEU A 22 -13.90 -13.05 -2.97
N SER A 23 -14.04 -12.35 -1.85
CA SER A 23 -14.88 -11.15 -1.75
C SER A 23 -14.33 -9.99 -2.60
N VAL A 24 -13.05 -9.64 -2.41
CA VAL A 24 -12.44 -8.48 -3.07
C VAL A 24 -12.26 -8.71 -4.58
N THR A 25 -12.00 -9.94 -5.01
CA THR A 25 -11.78 -10.27 -6.43
C THR A 25 -13.05 -10.58 -7.22
N LYS A 26 -14.24 -10.49 -6.60
CA LYS A 26 -15.52 -10.82 -7.25
C LYS A 26 -15.78 -10.02 -8.54
N SER A 27 -15.29 -8.78 -8.59
CA SER A 27 -15.43 -7.90 -9.75
C SER A 27 -14.17 -7.79 -10.62
N CYS A 28 -13.10 -8.49 -10.24
CA CYS A 28 -11.85 -8.53 -10.99
C CYS A 28 -11.96 -9.39 -12.25
N SER A 29 -11.16 -9.05 -13.25
CA SER A 29 -10.92 -9.93 -14.39
C SER A 29 -10.29 -11.26 -13.94
N PRO A 30 -10.38 -12.33 -14.75
CA PRO A 30 -9.75 -13.61 -14.44
C PRO A 30 -8.25 -13.48 -14.15
N VAL A 31 -7.54 -12.65 -14.91
CA VAL A 31 -6.09 -12.40 -14.77
C VAL A 31 -5.77 -11.68 -13.46
N GLU A 32 -6.50 -10.62 -13.13
CA GLU A 32 -6.32 -9.94 -11.83
C GLU A 32 -6.59 -10.90 -10.67
N ARG A 33 -7.66 -11.71 -10.76
CA ARG A 33 -8.03 -12.67 -9.73
C ARG A 33 -6.95 -13.72 -9.52
N GLU A 34 -6.40 -14.29 -10.58
CA GLU A 34 -5.29 -15.25 -10.52
C GLU A 34 -4.09 -14.65 -9.77
N LYS A 35 -3.70 -13.43 -10.13
CA LYS A 35 -2.58 -12.71 -9.48
C LYS A 35 -2.82 -12.47 -8.00
N TYR A 36 -4.03 -12.08 -7.59
CA TYR A 36 -4.38 -11.96 -6.18
C TYR A 36 -4.23 -13.28 -5.42
N MET A 37 -4.62 -14.40 -6.02
CA MET A 37 -4.56 -15.71 -5.37
C MET A 37 -3.13 -16.19 -5.13
N MET A 38 -2.12 -15.66 -5.84
CA MET A 38 -0.72 -16.01 -5.63
C MET A 38 -0.20 -15.66 -4.23
N ILE A 39 -0.90 -14.80 -3.47
CA ILE A 39 -0.53 -14.50 -2.08
C ILE A 39 -0.71 -15.72 -1.16
N LEU A 40 -1.55 -16.69 -1.54
CA LEU A 40 -1.79 -17.90 -0.75
C LEU A 40 -0.52 -18.75 -0.57
N GLU A 41 0.38 -18.71 -1.55
CA GLU A 41 1.64 -19.47 -1.52
C GLU A 41 2.71 -18.78 -0.65
N LYS A 42 2.71 -17.45 -0.61
CA LYS A 42 3.71 -16.63 0.10
C LYS A 42 3.06 -15.49 0.88
N PRO A 43 2.23 -15.78 1.90
CA PRO A 43 1.50 -14.78 2.66
C PRO A 43 2.43 -14.01 3.61
N PHE A 44 1.93 -12.87 4.10
CA PHE A 44 2.57 -12.07 5.13
C PHE A 44 1.99 -12.37 6.52
N VAL A 45 2.82 -12.25 7.55
CA VAL A 45 2.35 -11.98 8.90
C VAL A 45 2.04 -10.49 8.99
N VAL A 46 0.81 -10.13 9.37
CA VAL A 46 0.35 -8.73 9.38
C VAL A 46 -0.25 -8.36 10.73
N VAL A 47 0.30 -7.31 11.33
CA VAL A 47 -0.21 -6.71 12.58
C VAL A 47 -0.70 -5.28 12.32
N ARG A 48 -1.71 -4.85 13.10
CA ARG A 48 -2.21 -3.46 13.07
C ARG A 48 -1.40 -2.65 14.07
N ALA A 49 -0.95 -1.46 13.66
CA ALA A 49 -0.27 -0.54 14.56
C ALA A 49 -1.30 0.18 15.44
N ALA A 50 -1.15 0.07 16.76
CA ALA A 50 -2.04 0.75 17.71
C ALA A 50 -1.74 2.26 17.75
N GLY A 51 -2.79 3.09 17.69
CA GLY A 51 -2.68 4.55 17.82
C GLY A 51 -2.09 5.28 16.60
N SER A 52 -2.14 4.65 15.41
CA SER A 52 -1.44 4.99 14.16
C SER A 52 -0.80 6.39 14.08
N TYR A 53 0.47 6.47 14.48
CA TYR A 53 1.38 7.59 14.20
C TYR A 53 1.82 7.61 12.72
N GLY A 54 0.88 7.38 11.79
CA GLY A 54 1.14 7.36 10.34
C GLY A 54 1.52 6.00 9.74
N VAL A 55 1.24 4.90 10.46
CA VAL A 55 1.32 3.52 9.97
C VAL A 55 0.07 2.79 10.44
N ASP A 56 -0.62 2.10 9.52
CA ASP A 56 -1.81 1.31 9.85
C ASP A 56 -1.47 -0.17 10.00
N LEU A 57 -0.63 -0.71 9.12
CA LEU A 57 -0.21 -2.11 9.12
C LEU A 57 1.31 -2.25 9.11
N VAL A 58 1.81 -3.28 9.79
CA VAL A 58 3.16 -3.82 9.61
C VAL A 58 3.02 -5.19 8.98
N ALA A 59 3.60 -5.37 7.80
CA ALA A 59 3.59 -6.63 7.07
C ALA A 59 5.01 -7.19 7.00
N VAL A 60 5.17 -8.45 7.41
CA VAL A 60 6.45 -9.14 7.45
C VAL A 60 6.34 -10.48 6.75
N ARG A 61 7.31 -10.75 5.88
CA ARG A 61 7.54 -12.03 5.21
C ARG A 61 9.05 -12.23 5.13
N GLY A 62 9.53 -13.47 5.13
CA GLY A 62 10.96 -13.77 5.30
C GLY A 62 11.92 -13.05 4.33
N ASP A 63 11.41 -12.58 3.20
CA ASP A 63 12.14 -11.87 2.17
C ASP A 63 11.86 -10.35 2.08
N VAL A 64 10.77 -9.87 2.69
CA VAL A 64 10.34 -8.47 2.61
C VAL A 64 9.49 -8.07 3.82
N SER A 65 9.80 -6.90 4.38
CA SER A 65 9.00 -6.26 5.42
C SER A 65 8.72 -4.81 5.04
N PHE A 66 7.49 -4.36 5.26
CA PHE A 66 7.09 -2.98 4.99
C PHE A 66 6.07 -2.46 5.98
N LEU A 67 6.06 -1.14 6.13
CA LEU A 67 5.05 -0.39 6.87
C LEU A 67 4.03 0.13 5.86
N ALA A 68 2.74 -0.10 6.10
CA ALA A 68 1.68 0.34 5.20
C ALA A 68 0.76 1.37 5.85
N GLU A 69 0.55 2.47 5.15
CA GLU A 69 -0.45 3.49 5.43
C GLU A 69 -1.60 3.37 4.42
N ILE A 70 -2.83 3.32 4.92
CA ILE A 70 -4.01 3.03 4.10
C ILE A 70 -4.81 4.30 3.89
N LYS A 71 -5.12 4.59 2.64
CA LYS A 71 -6.03 5.67 2.24
C LYS A 71 -7.19 5.10 1.46
N SER A 72 -8.38 5.66 1.69
CA SER A 72 -9.56 5.31 0.90
C SER A 72 -10.36 6.56 0.57
N SER A 73 -10.91 6.62 -0.64
CA SER A 73 -11.66 7.78 -1.12
C SER A 73 -12.64 7.39 -2.23
N ASN A 74 -13.69 8.18 -2.41
CA ASN A 74 -14.52 8.13 -3.63
C ASN A 74 -13.88 8.95 -4.77
N SER A 75 -12.98 9.89 -4.44
CA SER A 75 -12.17 10.62 -5.41
C SER A 75 -10.93 9.80 -5.76
N ASP A 76 -10.51 9.85 -7.04
CA ASP A 76 -9.30 9.20 -7.51
C ASP A 76 -8.02 9.95 -7.12
N THR A 77 -8.13 11.13 -6.52
CA THR A 77 -6.99 11.99 -6.18
C THR A 77 -7.07 12.45 -4.73
N LEU A 78 -5.95 12.35 -4.01
CA LEU A 78 -5.76 12.83 -2.65
C LEU A 78 -4.58 13.80 -2.57
N HIS A 79 -4.86 15.02 -2.10
CA HIS A 79 -3.86 16.03 -1.81
C HIS A 79 -3.51 16.03 -0.32
N PHE A 80 -2.22 15.90 0.01
CA PHE A 80 -1.78 15.78 1.42
C PHE A 80 -1.80 17.14 2.16
N SER A 81 -1.95 18.24 1.43
CA SER A 81 -2.11 19.60 1.96
C SER A 81 -3.49 19.86 2.57
N SER A 82 -4.51 19.08 2.22
CA SER A 82 -5.93 19.34 2.52
C SER A 82 -6.29 19.39 4.03
N ILE A 83 -5.47 18.79 4.90
CA ILE A 83 -5.73 18.70 6.36
C ILE A 83 -4.61 19.40 7.12
N GLY A 84 -4.44 20.70 6.89
CA GLY A 84 -3.43 21.53 7.57
C GLY A 84 -1.99 20.98 7.50
N GLY A 85 -1.68 20.22 6.44
CA GLY A 85 -0.39 19.55 6.25
C GLY A 85 -0.10 18.37 7.19
N LYS A 86 -1.06 17.89 8.00
CA LYS A 86 -0.85 16.75 8.91
C LYS A 86 -0.38 15.49 8.17
N LEU A 87 -1.01 15.18 7.04
CA LEU A 87 -0.66 14.02 6.22
C LEU A 87 0.75 14.14 5.63
N GLN A 88 1.14 15.34 5.20
CA GLN A 88 2.51 15.63 4.74
C GLN A 88 3.52 15.36 5.86
N LYS A 89 3.26 15.88 7.07
CA LYS A 89 4.15 15.67 8.23
C LYS A 89 4.28 14.18 8.59
N GLN A 90 3.17 13.45 8.60
CA GLN A 90 3.19 11.99 8.83
C GLN A 90 4.01 11.25 7.78
N ALA A 91 3.87 11.61 6.50
CA ALA A 91 4.66 11.03 5.42
C ALA A 91 6.17 11.27 5.59
N MET A 92 6.56 12.49 5.95
CA MET A 92 7.97 12.81 6.19
C MET A 92 8.55 12.10 7.42
N VAL A 93 7.76 11.92 8.48
CA VAL A 93 8.16 11.12 9.64
C VAL A 93 8.34 9.65 9.25
N MET A 94 7.37 9.07 8.54
CA MET A 94 7.46 7.68 8.08
C MET A 94 8.66 7.47 7.15
N LYS A 95 8.93 8.42 6.23
CA LYS A 95 10.13 8.43 5.39
C LYS A 95 11.40 8.29 6.24
N ARG A 96 11.59 9.24 7.16
CA ARG A 96 12.80 9.30 8.00
C ARG A 96 13.02 8.02 8.80
N GLU A 97 11.97 7.47 9.40
CA GLU A 97 12.10 6.24 10.18
C GLU A 97 12.38 5.02 9.30
N CYS A 98 11.74 4.95 8.13
CA CYS A 98 12.00 3.89 7.15
C CYS A 98 13.43 3.94 6.61
N GLU A 99 13.99 5.12 6.32
CA GLU A 99 15.39 5.27 5.86
C GLU A 99 16.38 4.81 6.94
N ARG A 100 16.16 5.23 8.19
CA ARG A 100 17.00 4.84 9.33
C ARG A 100 17.00 3.34 9.59
N THR A 101 15.88 2.68 9.33
CA THR A 101 15.68 1.25 9.59
C THR A 101 15.85 0.38 8.34
N LYS A 102 16.10 1.00 7.18
CA LYS A 102 16.14 0.34 5.87
C LYS A 102 14.87 -0.48 5.58
N THR A 103 13.73 0.00 6.05
CA THR A 103 12.41 -0.59 5.77
C THR A 103 11.68 0.23 4.71
N LEU A 104 10.63 -0.35 4.12
CA LEU A 104 9.90 0.30 3.03
C LEU A 104 8.57 0.88 3.51
N PRO A 105 8.29 2.17 3.26
CA PRO A 105 6.96 2.72 3.44
C PRO A 105 6.11 2.43 2.21
N ILE A 106 4.92 1.90 2.44
CA ILE A 106 3.92 1.62 1.42
C ILE A 106 2.68 2.46 1.68
N TYR A 107 2.20 3.13 0.65
CA TYR A 107 0.87 3.74 0.65
C TYR A 107 -0.07 2.87 -0.17
N ALA A 108 -1.12 2.37 0.47
CA ALA A 108 -2.16 1.59 -0.19
C ALA A 108 -3.41 2.45 -0.34
N PHE A 109 -3.76 2.77 -1.59
CA PHE A 109 -4.91 3.58 -1.93
C PHE A 109 -6.05 2.73 -2.49
N ARG A 110 -7.15 2.67 -1.74
CA ARG A 110 -8.41 2.05 -2.16
C ARG A 110 -9.39 3.06 -2.74
N LEU A 111 -9.69 2.95 -4.03
CA LEU A 111 -10.76 3.71 -4.67
C LEU A 111 -12.10 3.02 -4.41
N LYS A 112 -13.06 3.74 -3.83
CA LYS A 112 -14.38 3.20 -3.48
C LYS A 112 -15.26 3.06 -4.71
N ASN A 113 -16.16 2.08 -4.69
CA ASN A 113 -17.11 1.79 -5.78
C ASN A 113 -16.49 1.47 -7.15
N TYR A 114 -15.18 1.20 -7.19
CA TYR A 114 -14.49 0.74 -8.39
C TYR A 114 -14.74 -0.76 -8.62
N ARG A 115 -14.96 -1.15 -9.88
CA ARG A 115 -15.05 -2.55 -10.32
C ARG A 115 -13.72 -2.98 -10.94
N GLY A 116 -13.20 -4.12 -10.51
CA GLY A 116 -11.85 -4.58 -10.86
C GLY A 116 -10.87 -4.47 -9.70
N ASP A 117 -9.57 -4.51 -9.98
CA ASP A 117 -8.55 -4.27 -8.96
C ASP A 117 -8.59 -2.82 -8.49
N ALA A 118 -9.24 -2.60 -7.35
CA ALA A 118 -9.52 -1.29 -6.79
C ALA A 118 -8.39 -0.72 -5.91
N TRP A 119 -7.33 -1.49 -5.69
CA TRP A 119 -6.20 -1.09 -4.85
C TRP A 119 -5.02 -0.64 -5.69
N ARG A 120 -4.33 0.39 -5.19
CA ARG A 120 -3.13 0.94 -5.80
C ARG A 120 -2.05 1.11 -4.75
N VAL A 121 -0.83 0.69 -5.07
CA VAL A 121 0.31 0.69 -4.17
C VAL A 121 1.32 1.72 -4.65
N PHE A 122 1.81 2.52 -3.71
CA PHE A 122 2.84 3.53 -3.91
C PHE A 122 3.91 3.40 -2.82
N THR A 123 5.04 4.05 -3.04
CA THR A 123 6.06 4.29 -2.02
C THR A 123 6.50 5.75 -2.04
N LEU A 124 7.36 6.12 -1.09
CA LEU A 124 8.04 7.41 -1.07
C LEU A 124 9.38 7.28 -1.80
N GLU A 125 9.96 8.40 -2.24
CA GLU A 125 11.37 8.40 -2.64
C GLU A 125 12.23 8.18 -1.40
N MET A 126 13.03 7.11 -1.40
CA MET A 126 13.73 6.57 -0.23
C MET A 126 15.21 6.38 -0.53
N ASP A 127 16.07 6.79 0.40
CA ASP A 127 17.51 6.53 0.32
C ASP A 127 17.93 5.36 1.23
N GLY A 128 19.04 4.69 0.89
CA GLY A 128 19.69 3.72 1.77
C GLY A 128 19.04 2.32 1.84
N LEU A 129 18.06 2.01 0.99
CA LEU A 129 17.51 0.67 0.86
C LEU A 129 18.52 -0.30 0.23
N GLU A 130 18.49 -1.55 0.70
CA GLU A 130 19.42 -2.61 0.29
C GLU A 130 18.69 -3.87 -0.16
N GLY A 131 19.43 -4.74 -0.88
CA GLY A 131 18.94 -6.06 -1.29
C GLY A 131 17.59 -6.03 -2.01
N ARG A 132 16.68 -6.91 -1.62
CA ARG A 132 15.35 -7.06 -2.24
C ARG A 132 14.46 -5.82 -2.08
N LEU A 133 14.62 -5.06 -0.99
CA LEU A 133 13.84 -3.84 -0.76
C LEU A 133 14.20 -2.73 -1.76
N ARG A 134 15.48 -2.61 -2.13
CA ARG A 134 15.91 -1.67 -3.17
C ARG A 134 15.26 -1.97 -4.51
N VAL A 135 15.29 -3.24 -4.93
CA VAL A 135 14.69 -3.68 -6.21
C VAL A 135 13.18 -3.47 -6.20
N LEU A 136 12.51 -3.75 -5.08
CA LEU A 136 11.07 -3.49 -4.94
C LEU A 136 10.75 -1.98 -5.00
N HIS A 137 11.54 -1.14 -4.32
CA HIS A 137 11.39 0.31 -4.34
C HIS A 137 11.55 0.91 -5.73
N GLU A 138 12.55 0.46 -6.49
CA GLU A 138 12.77 0.88 -7.89
C GLU A 138 11.53 0.59 -8.75
N ARG A 139 10.86 -0.54 -8.52
CA ARG A 139 9.69 -0.98 -9.29
C ARG A 139 8.39 -0.27 -8.90
N LEU A 140 8.23 0.15 -7.65
CA LEU A 140 7.01 0.77 -7.16
C LEU A 140 6.86 2.22 -7.66
N PRO A 141 5.64 2.69 -7.97
CA PRO A 141 5.40 4.11 -8.23
C PRO A 141 5.64 4.96 -7.00
N LYS A 142 6.22 6.13 -7.21
CA LYS A 142 6.55 7.10 -6.16
C LYS A 142 5.40 8.09 -6.05
N LEU A 143 5.10 8.56 -4.85
CA LEU A 143 4.13 9.64 -4.68
C LEU A 143 4.63 10.93 -5.36
N GLU A 144 3.73 11.56 -6.13
CA GLU A 144 4.02 12.80 -6.87
C GLU A 144 4.20 13.97 -5.91
N LEU A 145 5.13 14.87 -6.20
CA LEU A 145 5.22 16.18 -5.55
C LEU A 145 4.60 17.25 -6.46
N SER A 146 3.66 18.01 -5.90
CA SER A 146 3.17 19.24 -6.56
C SER A 146 4.27 20.30 -6.67
N LYS A 147 4.04 21.34 -7.48
CA LYS A 147 4.92 22.53 -7.56
C LYS A 147 5.19 23.18 -6.19
N GLY A 148 4.23 23.10 -5.27
CA GLY A 148 4.36 23.59 -3.90
C GLY A 148 4.96 22.57 -2.92
N ASN A 149 5.61 21.51 -3.42
CA ASN A 149 6.23 20.44 -2.65
C ASN A 149 5.29 19.65 -1.72
N ASN A 150 4.00 19.64 -2.02
CA ASN A 150 3.01 18.79 -1.33
C ASN A 150 2.81 17.48 -2.08
N LEU A 151 2.70 16.38 -1.33
CA LEU A 151 2.42 15.05 -1.89
C LEU A 151 1.02 15.01 -2.50
N ILE A 152 0.94 14.42 -3.69
CA ILE A 152 -0.30 14.08 -4.39
C ILE A 152 -0.30 12.57 -4.64
N MET A 153 -1.41 11.94 -4.31
CA MET A 153 -1.65 10.54 -4.63
C MET A 153 -2.83 10.43 -5.58
N ARG A 154 -2.55 10.10 -6.83
CA ARG A 154 -3.57 9.83 -7.84
C ARG A 154 -3.64 8.33 -8.04
N TRP A 155 -4.80 7.75 -7.81
CA TRP A 155 -5.04 6.31 -7.85
C TRP A 155 -4.50 5.67 -9.13
N LYS A 156 -4.77 6.28 -10.28
CA LYS A 156 -4.33 5.79 -11.60
C LYS A 156 -2.81 5.66 -11.77
N ASP A 157 -2.01 6.39 -10.99
CA ASP A 157 -0.55 6.40 -11.11
C ASP A 157 0.11 5.29 -10.26
N GLY A 158 -0.67 4.59 -9.44
CA GLY A 158 -0.15 3.53 -8.58
C GLY A 158 -0.07 2.18 -9.27
N MET A 159 0.65 1.26 -8.64
CA MET A 159 0.72 -0.12 -9.11
C MET A 159 -0.56 -0.85 -8.67
N PRO A 160 -1.28 -1.55 -9.56
CA PRO A 160 -2.38 -2.42 -9.14
C PRO A 160 -1.92 -3.44 -8.10
N LEU A 161 -2.71 -3.68 -7.06
CA LEU A 161 -2.31 -4.60 -5.98
C LEU A 161 -2.15 -6.04 -6.49
N SER A 162 -2.91 -6.45 -7.50
CA SER A 162 -2.70 -7.71 -8.23
C SER A 162 -1.28 -7.82 -8.80
N GLU A 163 -0.77 -6.78 -9.45
CA GLU A 163 0.61 -6.77 -9.97
C GLU A 163 1.65 -6.78 -8.86
N PHE A 164 1.40 -6.05 -7.77
CA PHE A 164 2.27 -6.05 -6.60
C PHE A 164 2.38 -7.46 -5.97
N ILE A 165 1.24 -8.13 -5.77
CA ILE A 165 1.20 -9.51 -5.26
C ILE A 165 1.92 -10.45 -6.23
N ASN A 166 1.61 -10.39 -7.51
CA ASN A 166 2.26 -11.22 -8.53
C ASN A 166 3.79 -11.02 -8.53
N TYR A 167 4.27 -9.77 -8.47
CA TYR A 167 5.69 -9.47 -8.41
C TYR A 167 6.36 -10.07 -7.18
N LEU A 168 5.71 -9.99 -6.02
CA LEU A 168 6.21 -10.51 -4.76
C LEU A 168 6.11 -12.03 -4.61
N SER A 169 5.19 -12.68 -5.31
CA SER A 169 4.96 -14.12 -5.20
C SER A 169 5.79 -14.95 -6.18
N ARG A 170 6.45 -14.30 -7.15
CA ARG A 170 7.39 -14.96 -8.07
C ARG A 170 8.71 -15.34 -7.40
#